data_AF-A0A926CU06-F1
#
_entry.id   AF-A0A926CU06-F1
#
_cell.length_a   1.000
_cell.length_b   1.000
_cell.length_c   1.000
_cell.angle_alpha   90.00
_cell.angle_beta   90.00
_cell.angle_gamma   90.00
#
_symmetry.space_group_name_H-M   'P 1'
#
loop_
_entity.id
_entity.type
_entity.pdbx_description
1 polymer ?
#
loop_
_entity_poly.entity_id
_entity_poly.type
_entity_poly.pdbx_seq_one_letter_code
_entity_poly.pdbx_strand_id
1 'polypeptide(L)' 'MEQVTYEAVLKQAEQLTPQEQQALIEHLQMHQQEPELDFDTWLALFNSLKVNIPVLKDFSNRRVDWY' A
#
# COMPACT_ATOMS: atom_id res chain seq x y z
N MET A 1 27.78 -0.42 8.14
CA MET A 1 26.86 0.70 7.87
C MET A 1 26.14 0.97 9.17
N GLU A 2 26.31 2.16 9.75
CA GLU A 2 25.63 2.51 11.00
C GLU A 2 24.12 2.36 10.82
N GLN A 3 23.46 1.67 11.75
CA GLN A 3 22.00 1.61 11.80
C GLN A 3 21.48 3.00 12.14
N VAL A 4 21.02 3.71 11.12
CA VAL A 4 20.35 4.99 11.29
C VAL A 4 19.03 4.71 12.02
N THR A 5 18.95 5.13 13.29
CA THR A 5 17.75 4.96 14.10
C THR A 5 16.74 6.06 13.81
N TYR A 6 15.46 5.75 13.97
CA TYR A 6 14.38 6.73 13.78
C TYR A 6 14.57 8.00 14.64
N GLU A 7 15.06 7.84 15.87
CA GLU A 7 15.37 8.96 16.76
C GLU A 7 16.51 9.85 16.25
N ALA A 8 17.51 9.27 15.57
CA ALA A 8 18.60 10.03 14.98
C ALA A 8 18.11 10.89 13.80
N VAL A 9 17.20 10.33 12.99
CA VAL A 9 16.58 11.05 11.86
C VAL A 9 15.70 12.19 12.36
N LEU A 10 14.92 11.97 13.42
CA LEU A 10 14.08 13.02 14.02
C LEU A 10 14.92 14.20 14.53
N LYS A 11 15.99 13.94 15.27
CA LYS A 11 16.89 14.99 15.78
C LYS A 11 17.54 15.79 14.66
N GLN A 12 17.84 15.16 13.53
CA GLN A 12 18.38 15.86 12.36
C GLN A 12 17.31 16.68 11.63
N ALA A 13 16.09 16.16 11.52
CA ALA A 13 14.97 16.87 10.91
C ALA A 13 14.56 18.12 11.70
N GLU A 14 14.67 18.09 13.03
CA GLU A 14 14.43 19.24 13.91
C GLU A 14 15.44 20.39 13.73
N GLN A 15 16.64 20.08 13.24
CA GLN A 15 17.70 21.07 13.00
C GLN A 15 17.58 21.76 11.63
N LEU A 16 16.68 21.27 10.76
CA LEU A 16 16.45 21.83 9.44
C LEU A 16 15.70 23.15 9.53
N THR A 17 15.98 24.05 8.58
CA THR A 17 15.17 25.23 8.38
C THR A 17 13.77 24.85 7.89
N PRO A 18 12.75 25.73 8.05
CA PRO A 18 11.40 25.44 7.57
C PRO A 18 11.34 25.08 6.08
N GLN A 19 12.22 25.69 5.27
CA GLN A 19 12.31 25.41 3.83
C GLN A 19 12.89 24.02 3.53
N GLU A 20 13.89 23.59 4.30
CA GLU A 20 14.49 22.25 4.16
C GLU A 20 13.57 21.16 4.72
N GLN A 21 12.80 21.44 5.77
CA GLN A 21 11.76 20.52 6.26
C GLN A 21 10.69 20.28 5.19
N GLN A 22 10.27 21.33 4.49
CA GLN A 22 9.31 21.21 3.39
C GLN A 22 9.87 20.34 2.25
N ALA A 23 11.12 20.57 1.85
CA ALA A 23 11.79 19.76 0.82
C ALA A 23 11.94 18.27 1.25
N LEU A 24 12.23 18.02 2.53
CA LEU A 24 12.29 16.66 3.08
C LEU A 24 10.92 15.98 3.04
N ILE A 25 9.85 16.70 3.40
CA ILE A 25 8.47 16.18 3.34
C ILE A 25 8.11 15.81 1.90
N GLU A 26 8.39 16.68 0.94
CA GLU A 26 8.13 16.42 -0.48
C GLU A 26 8.90 15.19 -0.98
N HIS A 27 10.17 15.06 -0.59
CA HIS A 27 10.99 13.90 -0.92
C HIS A 27 10.43 12.59 -0.34
N LEU A 28 10.04 12.60 0.94
CA LEU A 28 9.44 11.43 1.60
C LEU A 28 8.09 11.05 0.99
N GLN A 29 7.27 12.04 0.60
CA GLN A 29 6.00 11.82 -0.08
C GLN A 29 6.19 11.22 -1.48
N MET A 30 7.21 11.67 -2.22
CA MET A 30 7.57 11.05 -3.50
C MET A 30 7.98 9.59 -3.33
N HIS A 31 8.70 9.26 -2.27
CA HIS A 31 9.10 7.88 -1.96
C HIS A 31 7.99 7.02 -1.36
N GLN A 32 6.94 7.61 -0.79
CA GLN A 32 5.76 6.90 -0.30
C GLN A 32 4.79 6.48 -1.40
N GLN A 33 4.94 6.97 -2.64
CA GLN A 33 3.87 6.82 -3.63
C GLN A 33 3.63 5.40 -4.12
N GLU A 34 4.57 4.46 -4.04
CA GLU A 34 4.26 3.04 -4.31
C GLU A 34 5.18 2.12 -3.50
N PRO A 35 4.72 1.50 -2.40
CA PRO A 35 5.30 0.21 -2.06
C PRO A 35 4.93 -0.73 -3.20
N GLU A 36 5.91 -1.10 -4.02
CA GLU A 36 5.80 -2.27 -4.89
C GLU A 36 5.39 -3.43 -3.97
N LEU A 37 4.14 -3.88 -4.10
CA LEU A 37 3.69 -5.05 -3.38
C LEU A 37 4.52 -6.21 -3.92
N ASP A 38 5.22 -6.90 -3.02
CA ASP A 38 5.78 -8.19 -3.40
C ASP A 38 4.65 -9.13 -3.84
N PHE A 39 5.00 -10.09 -4.69
CA PHE A 39 4.04 -10.98 -5.31
C PHE A 39 3.19 -11.72 -4.26
N ASP A 40 3.78 -12.06 -3.12
CA ASP A 40 3.12 -12.81 -2.04
C ASP A 40 2.04 -11.95 -1.34
N THR A 41 2.35 -10.69 -1.05
CA THR A 41 1.42 -9.73 -0.44
C THR A 41 0.29 -9.38 -1.41
N TRP A 42 0.62 -9.16 -2.68
CA TRP A 42 -0.38 -8.94 -3.72
C TRP A 42 -1.34 -10.14 -3.85
N LEU A 43 -0.80 -11.36 -3.87
CA LEU A 43 -1.59 -12.59 -3.98
C LEU A 43 -2.47 -12.83 -2.74
N ALA A 44 -1.97 -12.52 -1.54
CA ALA A 44 -2.74 -12.61 -0.30
C ALA A 44 -3.95 -11.65 -0.34
N LEU A 45 -3.73 -10.39 -0.74
CA LEU A 45 -4.80 -9.41 -0.90
C LEU A 45 -5.82 -9.85 -1.97
N PHE A 46 -5.37 -10.31 -3.13
CA PHE A 46 -6.24 -10.82 -4.18
C PHE A 46 -7.12 -11.99 -3.71
N ASN A 47 -6.55 -12.93 -2.95
CA ASN A 47 -7.32 -14.05 -2.42
C ASN A 47 -8.31 -13.62 -1.32
N SER A 48 -7.98 -12.59 -0.52
CA SER A 48 -8.90 -12.05 0.48
C SER A 48 -10.14 -11.38 -0.13
N LEU A 49 -10.02 -10.85 -1.35
CA LEU A 49 -11.13 -10.24 -2.10
C LEU A 49 -12.12 -11.27 -2.68
N LYS A 50 -11.76 -12.56 -2.71
CA LYS A 50 -12.67 -13.61 -3.17
C LYS A 50 -13.76 -13.81 -2.12
N VAL A 51 -14.94 -13.27 -2.39
CA VAL A 51 -16.12 -13.60 -1.61
C VAL A 51 -16.47 -15.06 -1.90
N ASN A 52 -16.38 -15.92 -0.89
CA ASN A 52 -16.85 -17.31 -0.95
C ASN A 52 -18.38 -17.32 -0.95
N ILE A 53 -18.99 -16.89 -2.05
CA ILE A 53 -20.43 -17.03 -2.27
C ILE A 53 -20.65 -18.44 -2.82
N PRO A 54 -21.44 -19.29 -2.14
CA PRO A 54 -21.81 -20.57 -2.72
C PRO A 54 -22.52 -20.30 -4.04
N VAL A 55 -22.03 -20.93 -5.11
CA VAL A 55 -22.74 -20.94 -6.40
C VAL A 55 -24.09 -21.60 -6.14
N LEU A 56 -25.18 -20.83 -6.22
CA LEU A 56 -26.53 -21.34 -6.02
C LEU A 56 -26.77 -22.49 -7.00
N LYS A 57 -27.54 -23.51 -6.57
CA LYS A 57 -27.84 -24.69 -7.40
C LYS A 57 -28.43 -24.34 -8.77
N ASP A 58 -29.08 -23.18 -8.87
CA ASP A 58 -29.75 -22.70 -10.08
C ASP A 58 -28.93 -21.61 -10.80
N PHE A 59 -27.64 -21.48 -10.49
CA PHE A 59 -26.76 -20.54 -11.18
C PHE A 59 -26.69 -20.88 -12.66
N SER A 60 -27.26 -20.00 -13.49
CA SER A 60 -27.11 -20.10 -14.93
C SER A 60 -25.87 -19.37 -15.41
N ASN A 61 -25.07 -20.05 -16.22
CA ASN A 61 -23.96 -19.45 -16.95
C ASN A 61 -24.42 -18.63 -18.18
N ARG A 62 -25.72 -18.56 -18.45
CA ARG A 62 -26.26 -17.81 -19.59
C ARG A 62 -26.66 -16.42 -19.14
N ARG A 63 -26.08 -15.40 -19.79
CA ARG A 63 -26.38 -13.98 -19.53
C ARG A 63 -27.88 -13.62 -19.58
N VAL A 64 -28.66 -14.38 -20.35
CA VAL A 64 -30.11 -14.17 -20.52
C VAL A 64 -30.92 -14.52 -19.26
N ASP A 65 -30.38 -15.35 -18.37
CA ASP A 65 -31.08 -15.83 -17.17
C ASP A 65 -30.80 -14.93 -15.94
N TRP A 66 -30.13 -13.79 -16.12
CA TRP A 66 -29.71 -12.86 -15.05
C TRP A 66 -30.60 -11.61 -14.93
N TYR A 67 -31.54 -11.41 -15.86
CA TYR A 67 -32.48 -10.29 -15.92
C TYR A 67 -33.92 -10.80 -15.86
#